data_AF-A0A9Q1GZH2-F1
#
_entry.id   AF-A0A9Q1GZH2-F1
#
_cell.length_a   1.000
_cell.length_b   1.000
_cell.length_c   1.000
_cell.angle_alpha   90.00
_cell.angle_beta   90.00
_cell.angle_gamma   90.00
#
_symmetry.space_group_name_H-M   'P 1'
#
loop_
_entity.id
_entity.type
_entity.pdbx_description
1 polymer ?
#
loop_
_entity_poly.entity_id
_entity_poly.type
_entity_poly.pdbx_seq_one_letter_code
_entity_poly.pdbx_strand_id
1 'polypeptide(L)'
;MIRIGRAMIKADRTESWESHLCAVTDILPIFAAAGHFNNLKSAYLYIQEMSKLERRNPDVYKKFHDGFHVIRRTKQYWSGLSCDLVIKQTLMRSVRGTGGLTHGSKMTEEQRTLWTMSAPIVSEYKLAM
;
A
#
# COMPACT_ATOMS: atom_id res chain seq x y z
N MET A 1 19.02 -5.03 7.37
CA MET A 1 17.55 -5.17 7.19
C MET A 1 16.74 -4.13 7.97
N ILE A 2 16.82 -4.07 9.31
CA ILE A 2 15.98 -3.15 10.13
C ILE A 2 16.13 -1.68 9.73
N ARG A 3 17.36 -1.22 9.43
CA ARG A 3 17.63 0.14 8.95
C ARG A 3 16.81 0.50 7.71
N ILE A 4 16.76 -0.40 6.73
CA ILE A 4 16.05 -0.21 5.46
C ILE A 4 14.54 -0.23 5.68
N GLY A 5 14.04 -1.16 6.51
CA GLY A 5 12.63 -1.18 6.89
C GLY A 5 12.18 0.12 7.58
N ARG A 6 13.01 0.69 8.46
CA ARG A 6 12.74 2.00 9.09
C ARG A 6 12.76 3.14 8.07
N ALA A 7 13.68 3.11 7.10
CA ALA A 7 13.75 4.11 6.03
C ALA A 7 12.49 4.08 5.16
N MET A 8 12.00 2.89 4.81
CA MET A 8 10.76 2.72 4.05
C MET A 8 9.55 3.29 4.81
N ILE A 9 9.39 2.93 6.09
CA ILE A 9 8.30 3.45 6.93
C ILE A 9 8.42 4.97 7.03
N LYS A 10 9.61 5.51 7.26
CA LYS A 10 9.82 6.95 7.35
C LYS A 10 9.44 7.66 6.05
N ALA A 11 9.85 7.13 4.90
CA ALA A 11 9.53 7.69 3.60
C ALA A 11 8.00 7.78 3.39
N ASP A 12 7.28 6.68 3.62
CA ASP A 12 5.82 6.65 3.47
C ASP A 12 5.13 7.59 4.47
N ARG A 13 5.59 7.59 5.73
CA ARG A 13 5.01 8.43 6.79
C ARG A 13 5.18 9.92 6.54
N THR A 14 6.26 10.31 5.85
CA THR A 14 6.63 11.70 5.55
C THR A 14 6.37 12.11 4.10
N GLU A 15 5.80 11.20 3.29
CA GLU A 15 5.37 11.49 1.91
C GLU A 15 6.55 11.87 1.00
N SER A 16 7.77 11.43 1.35
CA SER A 16 8.97 11.74 0.60
C SER A 16 9.18 10.71 -0.51
N TRP A 17 8.80 11.08 -1.73
CA TRP A 17 8.91 10.22 -2.91
C TRP A 17 10.35 9.79 -3.20
N GLU A 18 11.31 10.71 -3.07
CA GLU A 18 12.74 10.41 -3.27
C GLU A 18 13.25 9.41 -2.23
N SER A 19 12.90 9.63 -0.95
CA SER A 19 13.27 8.69 0.12
C SER A 19 12.62 7.33 -0.06
N HIS A 20 11.42 7.27 -0.63
CA HIS A 20 10.75 6.02 -0.97
C HIS A 20 11.54 5.25 -2.04
N LEU A 21 11.91 5.89 -3.14
CA LEU A 21 12.72 5.26 -4.19
C LEU A 21 14.10 4.82 -3.70
N CYS A 22 14.77 5.61 -2.85
CA CYS A 22 16.01 5.20 -2.21
C CYS A 22 15.81 3.96 -1.34
N ALA A 23 14.77 3.92 -0.49
CA ALA A 23 14.49 2.78 0.38
C ALA A 23 14.16 1.50 -0.41
N VAL A 24 13.41 1.61 -1.51
CA VAL A 24 13.11 0.47 -2.40
C VAL A 24 14.37 0.00 -3.13
N THR A 25 15.27 0.91 -3.52
CA THR A 25 16.56 0.53 -4.12
C THR A 25 17.44 -0.22 -3.11
N ASP A 26 17.50 0.27 -1.87
CA ASP A 26 18.27 -0.34 -0.80
C ASP A 26 17.76 -1.74 -0.39
N ILE A 27 16.51 -2.09 -0.71
CA ILE A 27 15.94 -3.41 -0.39
C ILE A 27 16.33 -4.50 -1.41
N LEU A 28 16.77 -4.14 -2.62
CA LEU A 28 17.07 -5.11 -3.69
C LEU A 28 18.09 -6.18 -3.25
N PRO A 29 19.22 -5.84 -2.59
CA PRO A 29 20.17 -6.85 -2.14
C PRO A 29 19.57 -7.82 -1.12
N ILE A 30 18.60 -7.37 -0.31
CA ILE A 30 17.90 -8.23 0.65
C ILE A 30 17.03 -9.24 -0.09
N PHE A 31 16.28 -8.82 -1.11
CA PHE A 31 15.48 -9.77 -1.90
C PHE A 31 16.35 -10.79 -2.62
N ALA A 32 17.50 -10.38 -3.15
CA ALA A 32 18.46 -11.31 -3.76
C ALA A 32 18.99 -12.32 -2.74
N ALA A 33 19.48 -11.85 -1.59
CA ALA A 33 20.04 -12.71 -0.55
C ALA A 33 19.00 -13.66 0.08
N ALA A 34 17.75 -13.23 0.21
CA ALA A 34 16.66 -14.04 0.75
C ALA A 34 16.02 -14.99 -0.28
N GLY A 35 16.47 -14.98 -1.54
CA GLY A 35 15.89 -15.81 -2.61
C GLY A 35 14.50 -15.36 -3.07
N HIS A 36 14.08 -14.15 -2.75
CA HIS A 36 12.80 -13.57 -3.18
C HIS A 36 12.89 -12.98 -4.60
N PHE A 37 13.26 -13.81 -5.58
CA PHE A 37 13.58 -13.36 -6.95
C PHE A 37 12.43 -12.67 -7.68
N ASN A 38 11.18 -13.08 -7.43
CA ASN A 38 10.01 -12.41 -8.00
C ASN A 38 9.89 -10.97 -7.48
N ASN A 39 10.08 -10.78 -6.16
CA ASN A 39 10.04 -9.45 -5.55
C ASN A 39 11.22 -8.59 -6.03
N LEU A 40 12.42 -9.20 -6.15
CA LEU A 40 13.60 -8.53 -6.71
C LEU A 40 13.32 -8.02 -8.13
N LYS A 41 12.81 -8.88 -9.01
CA LYS A 41 12.50 -8.53 -10.40
C LYS A 41 11.45 -7.42 -10.47
N SER A 42 10.36 -7.54 -9.72
CA SER A 42 9.30 -6.54 -9.70
C SER A 42 9.78 -5.19 -9.15
N ALA A 43 10.54 -5.18 -8.04
CA ALA A 43 11.08 -3.96 -7.46
C ALA A 43 12.10 -3.29 -8.39
N TYR A 44 12.95 -4.07 -9.07
CA TYR A 44 13.89 -3.55 -10.05
C TYR A 44 13.18 -2.89 -11.24
N LEU A 45 12.17 -3.55 -11.81
CA LEU A 45 11.35 -2.98 -12.89
C LEU A 45 10.63 -1.71 -12.43
N TYR A 46 10.07 -1.72 -11.22
CA TYR A 46 9.42 -0.56 -10.63
C TYR A 46 10.39 0.64 -10.57
N ILE A 47 11.59 0.47 -10.00
CA ILE A 47 12.59 1.55 -9.92
C ILE A 47 12.93 2.08 -11.33
N GLN A 48 13.15 1.19 -12.30
CA GLN A 48 13.48 1.59 -13.68
C GLN A 48 12.36 2.43 -14.31
N GLU A 49 11.10 2.07 -14.08
CA GLU A 49 9.94 2.82 -14.55
C GLU A 49 9.81 4.16 -13.84
N MET A 50 10.00 4.19 -12.52
CA MET A 50 9.94 5.41 -11.73
C MET A 50 11.04 6.42 -12.10
N SER A 51 12.25 5.96 -12.45
CA SER A 51 13.33 6.83 -12.96
C SER A 51 13.02 7.49 -14.30
N LYS A 52 12.03 6.98 -15.05
CA LYS A 52 11.59 7.54 -16.34
C LYS A 52 10.26 8.30 -16.20
N LEU A 53 9.68 8.34 -15.01
CA LEU A 53 8.33 8.83 -14.76
C LEU A 53 8.19 10.32 -15.13
N GLU A 54 9.15 11.17 -14.77
CA GLU A 54 9.13 12.61 -15.08
C GLU A 54 8.91 12.87 -16.58
N ARG A 55 9.61 12.13 -17.45
CA ARG A 55 9.51 12.28 -18.90
C ARG A 55 8.27 11.61 -19.49
N ARG A 56 7.88 10.44 -18.95
CA ARG A 56 6.77 9.63 -19.48
C ARG A 56 5.41 10.17 -19.05
N ASN A 57 5.31 10.67 -17.82
CA ASN A 57 4.09 11.18 -17.24
C ASN A 57 4.43 12.26 -16.17
N PRO A 58 4.69 13.50 -16.61
CA PRO A 58 5.09 14.59 -15.71
C PRO A 58 4.01 14.93 -14.69
N ASP A 59 2.73 14.75 -15.03
CA ASP A 59 1.61 15.01 -14.12
C ASP A 59 1.60 14.03 -12.94
N VAL A 60 1.83 12.75 -13.20
CA VAL A 60 1.94 11.73 -12.14
C VAL A 60 3.21 11.93 -11.34
N TYR A 61 4.33 12.25 -12.00
CA TYR A 61 5.58 12.58 -11.31
C TYR A 61 5.39 13.73 -10.30
N LYS A 62 4.76 14.83 -10.74
CA LYS A 62 4.43 15.97 -9.88
C LYS A 62 3.54 15.55 -8.71
N LYS A 63 2.46 14.80 -8.97
CA LYS A 63 1.58 14.30 -7.91
C LYS A 63 2.33 13.43 -6.89
N PHE A 64 3.27 12.60 -7.33
CA PHE A 64 4.05 11.77 -6.40
C PHE A 64 4.96 12.61 -5.51
N HIS A 65 5.62 13.63 -6.07
CA HIS A 65 6.40 14.61 -5.32
C HIS A 65 5.53 15.47 -4.38
N ASP A 66 4.28 15.74 -4.74
CA ASP A 66 3.29 16.40 -3.89
C ASP A 66 2.71 15.45 -2.80
N GLY A 67 3.22 14.21 -2.68
CA GLY A 67 2.84 13.27 -1.62
C GLY A 67 1.68 12.33 -1.96
N PHE A 68 1.11 12.38 -3.17
CA PHE A 68 -0.06 11.57 -3.56
C PHE A 68 0.25 10.08 -3.80
N HIS A 69 1.50 9.65 -3.61
CA HIS A 69 1.87 8.23 -3.66
C HIS A 69 1.52 7.48 -2.36
N VAL A 70 1.14 8.20 -1.30
CA VAL A 70 0.64 7.64 -0.04
C VAL A 70 -0.77 8.15 0.28
N ILE A 71 -1.46 7.41 1.13
CA ILE A 71 -2.80 7.76 1.61
C ILE A 71 -2.68 8.40 2.99
N ARG A 72 -3.36 9.52 3.18
CA ARG A 72 -3.53 10.18 4.47
C ARG A 72 -4.96 10.08 4.95
N ARG A 73 -5.13 9.90 6.25
CA ARG A 73 -6.44 10.00 6.92
C ARG A 73 -6.57 11.21 7.82
N THR A 74 -5.45 11.84 8.17
CA THR A 74 -5.38 13.04 9.00
C THR A 74 -4.38 14.04 8.40
N LYS A 75 -4.40 15.28 8.88
CA LYS A 75 -3.49 16.35 8.44
C LYS A 75 -2.11 16.32 9.13
N GLN A 76 -1.84 15.32 9.97
CA GLN A 76 -0.58 15.23 10.71
C GLN A 76 0.59 14.93 9.76
N TYR A 77 1.78 15.49 10.05
CA TYR A 77 2.96 15.32 9.21
C TYR A 77 3.38 13.84 9.02
N TRP A 78 3.29 13.03 10.08
CA TRP A 78 3.71 11.63 10.08
C TRP A 78 2.54 10.65 9.83
N SER A 79 1.58 11.03 8.99
CA SER A 79 0.32 10.28 8.81
C SER A 79 0.23 9.48 7.52
N GLY A 80 1.21 9.58 6.62
CA GLY A 80 1.19 8.87 5.34
C GLY A 80 1.21 7.35 5.52
N LEU A 81 0.39 6.64 4.75
CA LEU A 81 0.31 5.18 4.75
C LEU A 81 0.39 4.68 3.31
N SER A 82 1.12 3.59 3.08
CA SER A 82 1.14 2.98 1.74
C SER A 82 -0.24 2.48 1.33
N CYS A 83 -0.56 2.59 0.03
CA CYS A 83 -1.84 2.14 -0.52
C CYS A 83 -2.11 0.66 -0.23
N ASP A 84 -1.09 -0.20 -0.38
CA ASP A 84 -1.19 -1.62 -0.09
C ASP A 84 -1.53 -1.88 1.39
N LEU A 85 -0.90 -1.17 2.33
CA LEU A 85 -1.20 -1.31 3.75
C LEU A 85 -2.65 -0.91 4.05
N VAL A 86 -3.12 0.19 3.46
CA VAL A 86 -4.51 0.64 3.60
C VAL A 86 -5.46 -0.42 3.06
N ILE A 87 -5.28 -0.89 1.83
CA ILE A 87 -6.12 -1.93 1.21
C ILE A 87 -6.14 -3.20 2.08
N LYS A 88 -4.98 -3.62 2.59
CA LYS A 88 -4.89 -4.79 3.46
C LYS A 88 -5.65 -4.60 4.77
N GLN A 89 -5.49 -3.44 5.41
CA GLN A 89 -6.05 -3.18 6.73
C GLN A 89 -7.54 -2.82 6.72
N THR A 90 -8.06 -2.25 5.63
CA THR A 90 -9.50 -1.97 5.48
C THR A 90 -10.20 -3.04 4.67
N LEU A 91 -9.93 -3.10 3.36
CA LEU A 91 -10.68 -3.95 2.45
C LEU A 91 -10.40 -5.44 2.68
N MET A 92 -9.13 -5.86 2.70
CA MET A 92 -8.84 -7.28 2.88
C MET A 92 -9.22 -7.77 4.27
N ARG A 93 -9.13 -6.90 5.28
CA ARG A 93 -9.58 -7.22 6.64
C ARG A 93 -11.10 -7.41 6.71
N SER A 94 -11.90 -6.58 6.05
CA SER A 94 -13.37 -6.74 6.04
C SER A 94 -13.82 -7.98 5.25
N VAL A 95 -13.07 -8.33 4.21
CA VAL A 95 -13.34 -9.53 3.38
C VAL A 95 -12.92 -10.81 4.09
N ARG A 96 -11.77 -10.82 4.78
CA ARG A 96 -11.14 -12.03 5.33
C ARG A 96 -11.32 -12.23 6.83
N GLY A 97 -11.75 -11.19 7.54
CA GLY A 97 -11.99 -11.22 8.98
C GLY A 97 -13.25 -12.01 9.36
N THR A 98 -13.50 -12.16 10.66
CA THR A 98 -14.71 -12.79 11.18
C THR A 98 -15.96 -12.08 10.66
N GLY A 99 -16.93 -12.84 10.12
CA GLY A 99 -18.10 -12.28 9.43
C GLY A 99 -17.84 -11.77 8.00
N GLY A 100 -16.60 -11.88 7.51
CA GLY A 100 -16.20 -11.52 6.16
C GLY A 100 -16.49 -12.61 5.12
N LEU A 101 -16.54 -12.20 3.85
CA LEU A 101 -16.90 -13.04 2.71
C LEU A 101 -16.10 -14.35 2.57
N THR A 102 -14.81 -14.35 2.94
CA THR A 102 -13.93 -15.51 2.74
C THR A 102 -13.66 -16.28 4.04
N HIS A 103 -14.27 -15.91 5.16
CA HIS A 103 -14.04 -16.57 6.43
C HIS A 103 -14.96 -17.79 6.59
N GLY A 104 -14.39 -18.99 6.46
CA GLY A 104 -15.10 -20.26 6.66
C GLY A 104 -16.20 -20.57 5.63
N SER A 105 -16.35 -19.75 4.57
CA SER A 105 -17.47 -19.79 3.62
C SER A 105 -17.01 -19.92 2.18
N LYS A 106 -17.90 -20.48 1.33
CA LYS A 106 -17.65 -20.91 -0.05
C LYS A 106 -17.91 -19.84 -1.13
N MET A 107 -17.70 -18.53 -0.94
CA MET A 107 -17.80 -17.49 -1.99
C MET A 107 -18.97 -17.64 -3.00
N THR A 108 -20.11 -18.19 -2.58
CA THR A 108 -21.28 -18.42 -3.46
C THR A 108 -21.94 -17.09 -3.80
N GLU A 109 -22.84 -17.09 -4.78
CA GLU A 109 -23.55 -15.87 -5.16
C GLU A 109 -24.38 -15.31 -4.01
N GLU A 110 -25.05 -16.17 -3.24
CA GLU A 110 -25.85 -15.78 -2.07
C GLU A 110 -24.98 -15.13 -0.99
N GLN A 111 -23.78 -15.68 -0.75
CA GLN A 111 -22.84 -15.14 0.24
C GLN A 111 -22.27 -13.79 -0.20
N ARG A 112 -21.98 -13.61 -1.49
CA ARG A 112 -21.55 -12.33 -2.05
C ARG A 112 -22.65 -11.28 -1.91
N THR A 113 -23.89 -11.64 -2.21
CA THR A 113 -25.05 -10.75 -2.09
C THR A 113 -25.26 -10.36 -0.62
N LEU A 114 -25.25 -11.33 0.30
CA LEU A 114 -25.40 -11.07 1.73
C LEU A 114 -24.31 -10.15 2.28
N TRP A 115 -23.05 -10.41 1.93
CA TRP A 115 -21.92 -9.56 2.36
C TRP A 115 -22.04 -8.15 1.77
N THR A 116 -22.39 -8.01 0.49
CA THR A 116 -22.54 -6.71 -0.17
C THR A 116 -23.66 -5.87 0.46
N MET A 117 -24.80 -6.50 0.78
CA MET A 117 -25.94 -5.82 1.40
C MET A 117 -25.70 -5.49 2.87
N SER A 118 -24.92 -6.29 3.60
CA SER A 118 -24.62 -6.07 5.02
C SER A 118 -23.42 -5.16 5.26
N ALA A 119 -22.45 -5.09 4.33
CA ALA A 119 -21.23 -4.31 4.50
C ALA A 119 -21.46 -2.83 4.85
N PRO A 120 -22.40 -2.09 4.23
CA PRO A 120 -22.69 -0.72 4.63
C PRO A 120 -23.29 -0.62 6.03
N ILE A 121 -24.16 -1.56 6.40
CA ILE A 121 -24.88 -1.59 7.68
C ILE A 121 -23.93 -1.87 8.85
N VAL A 122 -22.96 -2.76 8.65
CA VAL A 122 -22.02 -3.21 9.68
C VAL A 122 -20.74 -2.37 9.71
N SER A 123 -20.55 -1.45 8.75
CA SER A 123 -19.36 -0.60 8.71
C SER A 123 -19.36 0.43 9.85
N GLU A 124 -18.36 0.36 10.74
CA GLU A 124 -18.13 1.40 11.75
C GLU A 124 -17.63 2.68 11.06
N TYR A 125 -18.38 3.77 11.21
CA TYR A 125 -17.93 5.09 10.78
C TYR A 125 -17.01 5.70 11.83
N LYS A 126 -15.69 5.62 11.63
CA LYS A 126 -14.72 6.34 12.47
C LYS A 126 -14.47 7.71 11.85
N LEU A 127 -15.10 8.74 12.41
CA LEU A 127 -14.71 10.13 12.13
C LEU A 127 -13.24 10.27 12.51
N ALA A 128 -12.39 10.57 11.53
CA ALA A 128 -11.00 10.91 11.78
C ALA A 128 -10.99 12.29 12.47
N MET A 129 -10.88 12.30 13.79
CA MET A 129 -10.57 13.51 14.58
C MET A 129 -9.14 13.98 14.30
#